data_AF-A0A949W0I8-F1
#
_entry.id   AF-A0A949W0I8-F1
#
_cell.length_a   1.000
_cell.length_b   1.000
_cell.length_c   1.000
_cell.angle_alpha   90.00
_cell.angle_beta   90.00
_cell.angle_gamma   90.00
#
_symmetry.space_group_name_H-M   'P 1'
#
loop_
_entity.id
_entity.type
_entity.pdbx_description
1 polymer ?
#
loop_
_entity_poly.entity_id
_entity_poly.type
_entity_poly.pdbx_seq_one_letter_code
_entity_poly.pdbx_strand_id
1 'polypeptide(L)'
;MRRKFDARPWLILILVVGFILLGALLGDMLIPKGEATANEQPVIPIALAGPVADGGAEVSGLAWYGDTLIILPQYPNFTENYHGDGFLYALSKAEILAYLDSPNPAPLSPRPIPLNDAPLRGMIEHYQGFEAIAFSGDRVFLSIEAGDGNDMRGYLVAGRIQPDLGAVTLDVDRLVENPLQMERGNKSDEALLVVGDRLLTFYEVNGAGLNPHPVARVFDLDLYLVGTISFPNVEYRVTDAAPGADAADFWVVNYFFPGDVDLKPALDLLFQKYGLGPTHSRNETVERLVEMRYSPGGITLADTPPVLLKLLPVVSRNWEGLALLDERGFLLMTDKFPETIFGFVPMP
;
A
#
# COMPACT_ATOMS: atom_id res chain seq x y z
N MET A 1 6.92 -63.99 18.33
CA MET A 1 5.66 -63.42 18.86
C MET A 1 5.38 -62.09 18.16
N ARG A 2 4.44 -62.04 17.21
CA ARG A 2 3.96 -60.78 16.62
C ARG A 2 2.80 -60.26 17.48
N ARG A 3 3.01 -59.16 18.22
CA ARG A 3 1.91 -58.42 18.87
C ARG A 3 0.98 -57.88 17.78
N LYS A 4 -0.29 -58.23 17.83
CA LYS A 4 -1.33 -57.62 16.98
C LYS A 4 -1.45 -56.15 17.38
N PHE A 5 -1.30 -55.27 16.40
CA PHE A 5 -1.51 -53.83 16.57
C PHE A 5 -3.01 -53.60 16.77
N ASP A 6 -3.41 -53.09 17.93
CA ASP A 6 -4.81 -52.72 18.19
C ASP A 6 -4.99 -51.26 17.77
N ALA A 7 -5.68 -51.04 16.64
CA ALA A 7 -5.89 -49.71 16.05
C ALA A 7 -7.01 -48.91 16.74
N ARG A 8 -7.76 -49.53 17.67
CA ARG A 8 -8.89 -48.90 18.36
C ARG A 8 -8.55 -47.62 19.14
N PRO A 9 -7.47 -47.53 19.94
CA PRO A 9 -7.11 -46.28 20.61
C PRO A 9 -6.69 -45.16 19.65
N TRP A 10 -6.13 -45.49 18.49
CA TRP A 10 -5.72 -44.51 17.46
C TRP A 10 -6.92 -43.94 16.68
N LEU A 11 -7.95 -44.74 16.43
CA LEU A 11 -9.21 -44.28 15.82
C LEU A 11 -9.96 -43.29 16.72
N ILE A 12 -9.93 -43.48 18.04
CA ILE A 12 -10.55 -42.54 18.99
C ILE A 12 -9.76 -41.22 19.03
N LEU A 13 -8.43 -41.28 19.01
CA LEU A 13 -7.58 -40.08 18.98
C LEU A 13 -7.77 -39.28 17.68
N ILE A 14 -7.86 -39.95 16.52
CA ILE A 14 -8.13 -39.30 15.23
C ILE A 14 -9.52 -38.66 15.20
N LEU A 15 -10.54 -39.30 15.77
CA LEU A 15 -11.89 -38.72 15.84
C LEU A 15 -11.96 -37.51 16.79
N VAL A 16 -11.24 -37.53 17.92
CA VAL A 16 -11.19 -36.39 18.86
C VAL A 16 -10.41 -35.22 18.27
N VAL A 17 -9.25 -35.47 17.65
CA VAL A 17 -8.49 -34.42 16.95
C VAL A 17 -9.27 -33.90 15.74
N GLY A 18 -9.98 -34.77 15.02
CA GLY A 18 -10.88 -34.39 13.95
C GLY A 18 -12.04 -33.50 14.42
N PHE A 19 -12.64 -33.77 15.58
CA PHE A 19 -13.69 -32.93 16.16
C PHE A 19 -13.17 -31.59 16.71
N ILE A 20 -11.93 -31.54 17.22
CA ILE A 20 -11.31 -30.29 17.67
C ILE A 20 -10.92 -29.42 16.46
N LEU A 21 -10.37 -30.02 15.40
CA LEU A 21 -10.06 -29.30 14.16
C LEU A 21 -11.33 -28.88 13.40
N LEU A 22 -12.38 -29.70 13.41
CA LEU A 22 -13.69 -29.32 12.87
C LEU A 22 -14.36 -28.27 13.75
N GLY A 23 -14.17 -28.31 15.07
CA GLY A 23 -14.64 -27.29 16.00
C GLY A 23 -13.89 -25.95 15.87
N ALA A 24 -12.62 -25.96 15.47
CA ALA A 24 -11.86 -24.76 15.09
C ALA A 24 -12.24 -24.26 13.70
N LEU A 25 -12.45 -25.15 12.71
CA LEU A 25 -12.94 -24.78 11.37
C LEU A 25 -14.40 -24.32 11.36
N LEU A 26 -15.24 -24.80 12.28
CA LEU A 26 -16.65 -24.38 12.42
C LEU A 26 -16.82 -23.27 13.47
N GLY A 27 -15.89 -23.12 14.41
CA GLY A 27 -15.89 -22.07 15.42
C GLY A 27 -15.59 -20.69 14.84
N ASP A 28 -14.82 -20.64 13.75
CA ASP A 28 -14.58 -19.45 12.92
C ASP A 28 -15.58 -19.30 11.76
N MET A 29 -16.76 -19.95 11.82
CA MET A 29 -17.88 -19.56 10.95
C MET A 29 -18.36 -18.14 11.32
N LEU A 30 -17.69 -17.14 10.74
CA LEU A 30 -18.18 -15.81 10.35
C LEU A 30 -19.29 -15.26 11.25
N ILE A 31 -19.03 -15.11 12.56
CA ILE A 31 -19.93 -14.34 13.41
C ILE A 31 -19.83 -12.88 12.93
N PRO A 32 -20.93 -12.24 12.52
CA PRO A 32 -20.87 -10.87 12.05
C PRO A 32 -20.29 -9.95 13.14
N LYS A 33 -19.26 -9.17 12.80
CA LYS A 33 -18.66 -8.13 13.66
C LYS A 33 -19.67 -7.02 14.00
N GLY A 34 -20.69 -6.86 13.17
CA GLY A 34 -21.78 -5.90 13.33
C GLY A 34 -22.79 -6.00 12.18
N GLU A 35 -23.82 -5.17 12.22
CA GLU A 35 -24.78 -5.05 11.10
C GLU A 35 -24.12 -4.30 9.93
N ALA A 36 -24.33 -4.77 8.70
CA ALA A 36 -23.81 -4.12 7.51
C ALA A 36 -24.73 -2.94 7.13
N THR A 37 -24.20 -1.73 7.26
CA THR A 37 -24.94 -0.47 7.03
C THR A 37 -24.29 0.43 5.99
N ALA A 38 -23.04 0.16 5.60
CA ALA A 38 -22.30 0.89 4.57
C ALA A 38 -22.30 0.15 3.22
N ASN A 39 -22.11 0.89 2.13
CA ASN A 39 -21.90 0.31 0.80
C ASN A 39 -20.43 -0.07 0.60
N GLU A 40 -20.18 -1.05 -0.28
CA GLU A 40 -18.84 -1.46 -0.70
C GLU A 40 -18.70 -1.27 -2.21
N GLN A 41 -17.55 -0.77 -2.64
CA GLN A 41 -17.22 -0.64 -4.05
C GLN A 41 -16.55 -1.91 -4.57
N PRO A 42 -16.92 -2.39 -5.78
CA PRO A 42 -16.21 -3.49 -6.40
C PRO A 42 -14.81 -3.05 -6.83
N VAL A 43 -13.85 -3.96 -6.71
CA VAL A 43 -12.56 -3.81 -7.38
C VAL A 43 -12.64 -4.55 -8.70
N ILE A 44 -12.41 -3.84 -9.80
CA ILE A 44 -12.44 -4.33 -11.17
C ILE A 44 -10.99 -4.56 -11.61
N PRO A 45 -10.54 -5.81 -11.81
CA PRO A 45 -9.17 -6.05 -12.26
C PRO A 45 -8.92 -5.48 -13.67
N ILE A 46 -7.79 -4.81 -13.82
CA ILE A 46 -7.20 -4.41 -15.09
C ILE A 46 -6.12 -5.44 -15.43
N ALA A 47 -6.32 -6.16 -16.54
CA ALA A 47 -5.36 -7.16 -16.98
C ALA A 47 -4.06 -6.49 -17.42
N LEU A 48 -2.94 -6.97 -16.88
CA LEU A 48 -1.60 -6.55 -17.26
C LEU A 48 -0.92 -7.64 -18.11
N ALA A 49 0.02 -7.20 -18.94
CA ALA A 49 0.98 -8.02 -19.65
C ALA A 49 2.39 -7.46 -19.43
N GLY A 50 3.39 -8.30 -19.71
CA GLY A 50 4.80 -7.97 -19.46
C GLY A 50 5.20 -8.16 -18.00
N PRO A 51 6.38 -7.66 -17.60
CA PRO A 51 7.00 -8.03 -16.33
C PRO A 51 6.19 -7.66 -15.08
N VAL A 52 5.48 -6.53 -15.11
CA VAL A 52 4.69 -6.06 -13.96
C VAL A 52 3.46 -6.95 -13.71
N ALA A 53 3.09 -7.84 -14.63
CA ALA A 53 2.04 -8.83 -14.37
C ALA A 53 2.52 -9.98 -13.48
N ASP A 54 3.83 -10.11 -13.23
CA ASP A 54 4.41 -11.13 -12.37
C ASP A 54 4.31 -10.75 -10.88
N GLY A 55 4.09 -11.75 -10.01
CA GLY A 55 4.01 -11.55 -8.56
C GLY A 55 5.32 -11.08 -7.91
N GLY A 56 6.46 -11.27 -8.58
CA GLY A 56 7.75 -10.75 -8.15
C GLY A 56 7.95 -9.26 -8.43
N ALA A 57 6.99 -8.58 -9.07
CA ALA A 57 7.06 -7.14 -9.27
C ALA A 57 6.98 -6.35 -7.94
N GLU A 58 6.29 -6.89 -6.93
CA GLU A 58 6.24 -6.36 -5.55
C GLU A 58 6.04 -4.84 -5.54
N VAL A 59 4.93 -4.35 -6.11
CA VAL A 59 4.68 -2.91 -6.29
C VAL A 59 4.45 -2.22 -4.95
N SER A 60 5.18 -1.14 -4.70
CA SER A 60 5.16 -0.36 -3.47
C SER A 60 4.70 1.09 -3.66
N GLY A 61 4.16 1.45 -4.82
CA GLY A 61 3.59 2.79 -4.98
C GLY A 61 3.10 3.11 -6.38
N LEU A 62 2.12 4.01 -6.45
CA LEU A 62 1.65 4.62 -7.69
C LEU A 62 1.71 6.14 -7.61
N ALA A 63 2.12 6.80 -8.69
CA ALA A 63 2.01 8.25 -8.77
C ALA A 63 1.82 8.74 -10.21
N TRP A 64 1.10 9.84 -10.36
CA TRP A 64 0.97 10.52 -11.65
C TRP A 64 2.17 11.43 -11.93
N TYR A 65 2.79 11.24 -13.10
CA TYR A 65 3.66 12.20 -13.76
C TYR A 65 2.95 12.75 -15.00
N GLY A 66 2.32 13.92 -14.86
CA GLY A 66 1.39 14.43 -15.86
C GLY A 66 0.25 13.44 -16.10
N ASP A 67 0.03 13.05 -17.36
CA ASP A 67 -0.97 12.03 -17.75
C ASP A 67 -0.37 10.61 -17.83
N THR A 68 0.78 10.38 -17.19
CA THR A 68 1.42 9.06 -17.13
C THR A 68 1.39 8.52 -15.71
N LEU A 69 0.76 7.37 -15.51
CA LEU A 69 0.82 6.63 -14.26
C LEU A 69 2.19 5.96 -14.19
N ILE A 70 2.94 6.26 -13.14
CA ILE A 70 4.21 5.62 -12.81
C ILE A 70 3.95 4.57 -11.74
N ILE A 71 4.45 3.36 -11.99
CA ILE A 71 4.38 2.20 -11.12
C ILE A 71 5.79 1.98 -10.55
N LEU A 72 5.89 1.94 -9.22
CA LEU A 72 7.13 1.70 -8.49
C LEU A 72 7.15 0.26 -7.94
N PRO A 73 8.02 -0.62 -8.45
CA PRO A 73 8.42 -1.84 -7.76
C PRO A 73 9.22 -1.54 -6.48
N GLN A 74 9.03 -2.32 -5.41
CA GLN A 74 9.86 -2.29 -4.21
C GLN A 74 11.33 -2.60 -4.54
N TYR A 75 11.52 -3.58 -5.43
CA TYR A 75 12.82 -3.96 -5.98
C TYR A 75 12.81 -3.76 -7.51
N PRO A 76 13.16 -2.57 -8.03
CA PRO A 76 13.08 -2.24 -9.46
C PRO A 76 13.86 -3.16 -10.42
N ASN A 77 14.76 -4.00 -9.90
CA ASN A 77 15.53 -4.97 -10.67
C ASN A 77 14.94 -6.40 -10.65
N PHE A 78 13.70 -6.61 -10.20
CA PHE A 78 13.10 -7.94 -10.06
C PHE A 78 13.11 -8.82 -11.34
N THR A 79 13.21 -8.20 -12.52
CA THR A 79 13.29 -8.90 -13.81
C THR A 79 14.67 -9.42 -14.17
N GLU A 80 15.71 -8.90 -13.54
CA GLU A 80 17.10 -9.30 -13.76
C GLU A 80 17.63 -9.96 -12.48
N ASN A 81 18.56 -10.90 -12.59
CA ASN A 81 19.21 -11.49 -11.42
C ASN A 81 20.07 -10.42 -10.73
N TYR A 82 19.46 -9.54 -9.94
CA TYR A 82 19.96 -8.48 -9.07
C TYR A 82 21.07 -7.53 -9.59
N HIS A 83 21.55 -7.67 -10.84
CA HIS A 83 22.82 -7.08 -11.30
C HIS A 83 22.70 -5.99 -12.38
N GLY A 84 21.50 -5.66 -12.85
CA GLY A 84 21.28 -4.58 -13.81
C GLY A 84 20.55 -3.37 -13.24
N ASP A 85 20.42 -2.33 -14.07
CA ASP A 85 19.68 -1.11 -13.75
C ASP A 85 18.20 -1.46 -13.46
N GLY A 86 17.62 -0.82 -12.45
CA GLY A 86 16.21 -1.01 -12.11
C GLY A 86 15.28 -0.41 -13.16
N PHE A 87 14.00 -0.76 -13.11
CA PHE A 87 12.97 -0.14 -13.94
C PHE A 87 11.79 0.33 -13.08
N LEU A 88 11.34 1.55 -13.35
CA LEU A 88 9.95 1.93 -13.11
C LEU A 88 9.11 1.57 -14.32
N TYR A 89 7.79 1.61 -14.21
CA TYR A 89 6.91 1.30 -15.34
C TYR A 89 5.85 2.37 -15.55
N ALA A 90 5.49 2.61 -16.80
CA ALA A 90 4.58 3.68 -17.19
C ALA A 90 3.37 3.17 -17.97
N LEU A 91 2.20 3.67 -17.62
CA LEU A 91 0.97 3.56 -18.40
C LEU A 91 0.41 4.95 -18.66
N SER A 92 -0.02 5.25 -19.88
CA SER A 92 -0.72 6.52 -20.11
C SER A 92 -2.14 6.45 -19.56
N LYS A 93 -2.64 7.58 -19.05
CA LYS A 93 -4.04 7.74 -18.64
C LYS A 93 -5.01 7.35 -19.77
N ALA A 94 -4.68 7.73 -21.01
CA ALA A 94 -5.48 7.41 -22.18
C ALA A 94 -5.62 5.89 -22.43
N GLU A 95 -4.55 5.11 -22.25
CA GLU A 95 -4.60 3.65 -22.35
C GLU A 95 -5.48 3.03 -21.27
N ILE A 96 -5.37 3.52 -20.02
CA ILE A 96 -6.19 3.04 -18.90
C ILE A 96 -7.67 3.34 -19.16
N LEU A 97 -8.01 4.55 -19.59
CA LEU A 97 -9.40 4.92 -19.91
C LEU A 97 -9.94 4.07 -21.08
N ALA A 98 -9.15 3.91 -22.15
CA ALA A 98 -9.54 3.07 -23.28
C ALA A 98 -9.75 1.59 -22.88
N TYR A 99 -8.96 1.08 -21.93
CA TYR A 99 -9.17 -0.25 -21.35
C TYR A 99 -10.53 -0.33 -20.64
N LEU A 100 -10.82 0.64 -19.76
CA LEU A 100 -12.04 0.66 -18.95
C LEU A 100 -13.32 0.84 -19.77
N ASP A 101 -13.24 1.57 -20.89
CA ASP A 101 -14.39 1.83 -21.77
C ASP A 101 -14.63 0.71 -22.80
N SER A 102 -13.68 -0.23 -22.95
CA SER A 102 -13.80 -1.33 -23.88
C SER A 102 -14.59 -2.51 -23.28
N PRO A 103 -15.53 -3.12 -24.02
CA PRO A 103 -16.23 -4.32 -23.54
C PRO A 103 -15.33 -5.58 -23.55
N ASN A 104 -14.21 -5.54 -24.26
CA ASN A 104 -13.24 -6.64 -24.32
C ASN A 104 -11.83 -6.08 -24.54
N PRO A 105 -11.23 -5.47 -23.52
CA PRO A 105 -9.92 -4.85 -23.65
C PRO A 105 -8.81 -5.91 -23.77
N ALA A 106 -7.76 -5.57 -24.50
CA ALA A 106 -6.50 -6.31 -24.42
C ALA A 106 -5.76 -5.93 -23.12
N PRO A 107 -4.95 -6.83 -22.54
CA PRO A 107 -4.12 -6.49 -21.39
C PRO A 107 -3.21 -5.29 -21.64
N LEU A 108 -3.08 -4.40 -20.66
CA LEU A 108 -2.18 -3.25 -20.72
C LEU A 108 -0.73 -3.71 -20.54
N SER A 109 0.21 -3.12 -21.28
CA SER A 109 1.64 -3.45 -21.19
C SER A 109 2.42 -2.22 -20.73
N PRO A 110 2.69 -2.08 -19.41
CA PRO A 110 3.44 -0.96 -18.88
C PRO A 110 4.82 -0.83 -19.53
N ARG A 111 5.17 0.38 -19.98
CA ARG A 111 6.47 0.66 -20.62
C ARG A 111 7.55 0.81 -19.55
N PRO A 112 8.66 0.07 -19.62
CA PRO A 112 9.75 0.23 -18.67
C PRO A 112 10.44 1.60 -18.82
N ILE A 113 10.86 2.17 -17.70
CA ILE A 113 11.66 3.39 -17.57
C ILE A 113 12.90 3.01 -16.77
N PRO A 114 14.11 3.10 -17.36
CA PRO A 114 15.35 2.89 -16.62
C PRO A 114 15.41 3.76 -15.35
N LEU A 115 15.73 3.14 -14.23
CA LEU A 115 15.99 3.79 -12.95
C LEU A 115 17.47 3.67 -12.63
N ASN A 116 18.17 4.79 -12.68
CA ASN A 116 19.59 4.87 -12.30
C ASN A 116 19.70 4.97 -10.77
N ASP A 117 19.54 3.84 -10.07
CA ASP A 117 19.63 3.70 -8.61
C ASP A 117 20.89 2.94 -8.14
N ALA A 118 21.73 2.45 -9.06
CA ALA A 118 22.83 1.54 -8.74
C ALA A 118 23.76 2.00 -7.58
N PRO A 119 24.15 3.28 -7.45
CA PRO A 119 24.99 3.71 -6.33
C PRO A 119 24.28 3.61 -4.97
N LEU A 120 22.95 3.78 -4.92
CA LEU A 120 22.15 3.88 -3.71
C LEU A 120 22.23 2.61 -2.85
N ARG A 121 22.13 1.44 -3.49
CA ARG A 121 22.09 0.14 -2.79
C ARG A 121 23.37 -0.21 -2.06
N GLY A 122 24.51 0.34 -2.52
CA GLY A 122 25.80 0.20 -1.84
C GLY A 122 26.01 1.22 -0.72
N MET A 123 25.17 2.26 -0.63
CA MET A 123 25.27 3.32 0.36
C MET A 123 24.41 3.06 1.61
N ILE A 124 23.35 2.27 1.46
CA ILE A 124 22.39 1.98 2.53
C ILE A 124 22.65 0.57 3.08
N GLU A 125 23.07 0.49 4.34
CA GLU A 125 23.24 -0.78 5.03
C GLU A 125 21.87 -1.45 5.21
N HIS A 126 21.79 -2.77 4.94
CA HIS A 126 20.54 -3.54 5.04
C HIS A 126 19.36 -2.98 4.23
N TYR A 127 19.61 -2.52 2.99
CA TYR A 127 18.57 -2.05 2.07
C TYR A 127 17.42 -3.07 1.89
N GLN A 128 16.17 -2.63 2.07
CA GLN A 128 14.97 -3.47 1.96
C GLN A 128 14.01 -3.04 0.84
N GLY A 129 14.25 -1.94 0.14
CA GLY A 129 13.44 -1.57 -1.02
C GLY A 129 12.93 -0.14 -0.99
N PHE A 130 12.31 0.27 -2.09
CA PHE A 130 11.54 1.51 -2.15
C PHE A 130 10.13 1.28 -1.63
N GLU A 131 9.58 2.25 -0.90
CA GLU A 131 8.29 2.12 -0.23
C GLU A 131 7.22 3.10 -0.70
N ALA A 132 7.58 4.16 -1.44
CA ALA A 132 6.63 5.11 -2.01
C ALA A 132 7.29 6.01 -3.07
N ILE A 133 6.46 6.63 -3.90
CA ILE A 133 6.89 7.57 -4.95
C ILE A 133 5.97 8.79 -5.02
N ALA A 134 6.52 9.98 -5.26
CA ALA A 134 5.75 11.19 -5.54
C ALA A 134 6.46 12.12 -6.53
N PHE A 135 5.70 12.99 -7.21
CA PHE A 135 6.23 13.90 -8.23
C PHE A 135 5.91 15.37 -7.94
N SER A 136 6.84 16.26 -8.35
CA SER A 136 6.63 17.70 -8.46
C SER A 136 7.25 18.20 -9.76
N GLY A 137 6.43 18.33 -10.80
CA GLY A 137 6.94 18.49 -12.17
C GLY A 137 7.85 17.32 -12.53
N ASP A 138 9.06 17.60 -13.02
CA ASP A 138 10.07 16.58 -13.36
C ASP A 138 10.87 16.06 -12.16
N ARG A 139 10.62 16.57 -10.95
CA ARG A 139 11.25 16.04 -9.73
C ARG A 139 10.48 14.80 -9.28
N VAL A 140 11.22 13.77 -8.90
CA VAL A 140 10.69 12.56 -8.25
C VAL A 140 11.25 12.46 -6.84
N PHE A 141 10.45 11.93 -5.93
CA PHE A 141 10.81 11.64 -4.54
C PHE A 141 10.45 10.19 -4.25
N LEU A 142 11.33 9.48 -3.55
CA LEU A 142 11.10 8.11 -3.13
C LEU A 142 11.44 7.95 -1.66
N SER A 143 10.67 7.12 -0.95
CA SER A 143 11.05 6.60 0.37
C SER A 143 11.66 5.22 0.23
N ILE A 144 12.52 4.88 1.20
CA ILE A 144 13.27 3.62 1.24
C ILE A 144 13.20 3.07 2.65
N GLU A 145 12.93 1.78 2.78
CA GLU A 145 13.10 1.02 4.01
C GLU A 145 14.47 0.34 4.04
N ALA A 146 15.12 0.37 5.19
CA ALA A 146 16.34 -0.39 5.43
C ALA A 146 16.52 -0.72 6.91
N GLY A 147 17.40 -1.67 7.19
CA GLY A 147 17.72 -2.10 8.56
C GLY A 147 17.27 -3.52 8.85
N ASP A 148 17.44 -3.93 10.10
CA ASP A 148 17.02 -5.25 10.59
C ASP A 148 16.49 -5.12 12.02
N GLY A 149 15.35 -5.76 12.30
CA GLY A 149 14.80 -5.87 13.66
C GLY A 149 14.47 -4.52 14.30
N ASN A 150 15.28 -4.06 15.26
CA ASN A 150 15.07 -2.79 15.95
C ASN A 150 15.93 -1.63 15.40
N ASP A 151 16.83 -1.89 14.44
CA ASP A 151 17.62 -0.84 13.76
C ASP A 151 17.01 -0.47 12.40
N MET A 152 15.67 -0.51 12.33
CA MET A 152 14.94 -0.08 11.14
C MET A 152 15.09 1.42 10.93
N ARG A 153 15.24 1.81 9.67
CA ARG A 153 15.45 3.19 9.22
C ARG A 153 14.65 3.46 7.96
N GLY A 154 14.12 4.67 7.87
CA GLY A 154 13.60 5.23 6.64
C GLY A 154 14.62 6.16 6.00
N TYR A 155 14.61 6.24 4.68
CA TYR A 155 15.34 7.27 3.93
C TYR A 155 14.43 7.93 2.91
N LEU A 156 14.81 9.14 2.49
CA LEU A 156 14.24 9.81 1.33
C LEU A 156 15.35 10.13 0.35
N VAL A 157 15.04 9.97 -0.93
CA VAL A 157 15.91 10.37 -2.04
C VAL A 157 15.11 11.15 -3.07
N ALA A 158 15.73 12.18 -3.63
CA ALA A 158 15.16 12.95 -4.73
C ALA A 158 15.85 12.57 -6.04
N GLY A 159 15.16 12.79 -7.14
CA GLY A 159 15.70 12.57 -8.47
C GLY A 159 14.98 13.40 -9.51
N ARG A 160 15.25 13.07 -10.78
CA ARG A 160 14.54 13.63 -11.92
C ARG A 160 14.12 12.55 -12.91
N ILE A 161 12.91 12.67 -13.41
CA ILE A 161 12.43 11.93 -14.58
C ILE A 161 12.69 12.76 -15.83
N GLN A 162 13.14 12.11 -16.91
CA GLN A 162 13.24 12.76 -18.22
C GLN A 162 11.84 12.92 -18.83
N PRO A 163 11.50 14.06 -19.45
CA PRO A 163 10.15 14.28 -19.99
C PRO A 163 9.71 13.34 -21.11
N ASP A 164 10.66 12.77 -21.84
CA ASP A 164 10.43 11.70 -22.83
C ASP A 164 10.34 10.31 -22.18
N LEU A 165 10.38 10.27 -20.86
CA LEU A 165 10.39 9.08 -20.02
C LEU A 165 11.55 8.13 -20.38
N GLY A 166 12.69 8.70 -20.79
CA GLY A 166 13.90 7.97 -21.16
C GLY A 166 14.62 7.35 -19.96
N ALA A 167 14.56 7.98 -18.79
CA ALA A 167 15.11 7.48 -17.54
C ALA A 167 14.60 8.28 -16.32
N VAL A 168 14.74 7.69 -15.15
CA VAL A 168 14.75 8.36 -13.84
C VAL A 168 16.16 8.30 -13.28
N THR A 169 16.70 9.44 -12.85
CA THR A 169 18.03 9.52 -12.23
C THR A 169 17.92 10.07 -10.81
N LEU A 170 18.40 9.30 -9.83
CA LEU A 170 18.40 9.68 -8.43
C LEU A 170 19.65 10.53 -8.10
N ASP A 171 19.45 11.57 -7.30
CA ASP A 171 20.51 12.38 -6.72
C ASP A 171 20.94 11.77 -5.38
N VAL A 172 21.83 10.77 -5.45
CA VAL A 172 22.28 9.99 -4.29
C VAL A 172 23.08 10.82 -3.27
N ASP A 173 23.63 11.97 -3.69
CA ASP A 173 24.30 12.91 -2.78
C ASP A 173 23.29 13.63 -1.85
N ARG A 174 21.99 13.53 -2.15
CA ARG A 174 20.87 14.07 -1.36
C ARG A 174 20.02 13.00 -0.69
N LEU A 175 20.60 11.82 -0.44
CA LEU A 175 19.96 10.83 0.43
C LEU A 175 19.86 11.39 1.85
N VAL A 176 18.66 11.45 2.40
CA VAL A 176 18.42 11.91 3.79
C VAL A 176 17.79 10.80 4.60
N GLU A 177 18.22 10.64 5.85
CA GLU A 177 17.54 9.76 6.80
C GLU A 177 16.19 10.38 7.17
N ASN A 178 15.15 9.57 7.14
CA ASN A 178 13.82 9.88 7.63
C ASN A 178 13.55 9.00 8.86
N PRO A 179 13.78 9.53 10.08
CA PRO A 179 13.68 8.73 11.29
C PRO A 179 12.30 8.09 11.43
N LEU A 180 12.21 6.92 12.04
CA LEU A 180 10.91 6.30 12.31
C LEU A 180 10.14 7.09 13.38
N GLN A 181 8.80 6.98 13.40
CA GLN A 181 8.00 7.56 14.49
C GLN A 181 8.01 6.68 15.75
N MET A 182 8.26 5.38 15.57
CA MET A 182 8.39 4.40 16.63
C MET A 182 9.29 3.25 16.16
N GLU A 183 9.94 2.58 17.09
CA GLU A 183 10.71 1.38 16.78
C GLU A 183 9.73 0.20 16.56
N ARG A 184 9.66 -0.27 15.33
CA ARG A 184 8.96 -1.51 14.97
C ARG A 184 9.65 -2.12 13.76
N GLY A 185 9.90 -3.43 13.83
CA GLY A 185 10.58 -4.14 12.75
C GLY A 185 9.77 -4.13 11.46
N ASN A 186 10.45 -3.92 10.34
CA ASN A 186 9.88 -3.94 8.99
C ASN A 186 8.71 -2.95 8.83
N LYS A 187 8.88 -1.74 9.41
CA LYS A 187 7.91 -0.66 9.35
C LYS A 187 8.57 0.70 9.11
N SER A 188 8.07 1.47 8.15
CA SER A 188 8.60 2.78 7.78
C SER A 188 7.55 3.72 7.17
N ASP A 189 8.03 4.77 6.48
CA ASP A 189 7.16 5.74 5.81
C ASP A 189 6.83 5.23 4.39
N GLU A 190 5.67 4.60 4.26
CA GLU A 190 5.16 3.93 3.03
C GLU A 190 4.26 4.84 2.18
N ALA A 191 4.13 6.12 2.52
CA ALA A 191 3.33 7.03 1.70
C ALA A 191 3.95 8.43 1.61
N LEU A 192 3.90 8.99 0.41
CA LEU A 192 4.40 10.32 0.08
C LEU A 192 3.30 11.17 -0.55
N LEU A 193 3.28 12.47 -0.24
CA LEU A 193 2.39 13.42 -0.88
C LEU A 193 3.09 14.74 -1.12
N VAL A 194 3.05 15.24 -2.36
CA VAL A 194 3.49 16.60 -2.67
C VAL A 194 2.28 17.53 -2.58
N VAL A 195 2.37 18.56 -1.74
CA VAL A 195 1.37 19.63 -1.63
C VAL A 195 2.06 20.97 -1.81
N GLY A 196 1.79 21.64 -2.94
CA GLY A 196 2.48 22.88 -3.28
C GLY A 196 3.99 22.69 -3.40
N ASP A 197 4.75 23.38 -2.53
CA ASP A 197 6.21 23.34 -2.44
C ASP A 197 6.72 22.50 -1.25
N ARG A 198 5.90 21.55 -0.78
CA ARG A 198 6.22 20.66 0.34
C ARG A 198 6.06 19.21 -0.08
N LEU A 199 6.96 18.37 0.46
CA LEU A 199 6.83 16.92 0.46
C LEU A 199 6.42 16.48 1.86
N LEU A 200 5.33 15.73 1.96
CA LEU A 200 4.87 15.10 3.18
C LEU A 200 5.18 13.62 3.13
N THR A 201 5.57 13.07 4.27
CA THR A 201 5.75 11.63 4.47
C THR A 201 4.82 11.13 5.55
N PHE A 202 4.30 9.92 5.38
CA PHE A 202 3.41 9.28 6.34
C PHE A 202 3.99 7.93 6.74
N TYR A 203 4.15 7.76 8.05
CA TYR A 203 4.50 6.48 8.64
C TYR A 203 3.31 5.54 8.54
N GLU A 204 3.52 4.26 8.26
CA GLU A 204 2.39 3.37 7.99
C GLU A 204 1.54 3.07 9.24
N VAL A 205 2.14 3.05 10.44
CA VAL A 205 1.45 2.66 11.68
C VAL A 205 0.90 3.89 12.40
N ASN A 206 -0.42 4.10 12.29
CA ASN A 206 -1.11 5.29 12.84
C ASN A 206 -2.20 4.96 13.88
N GLY A 207 -2.38 3.69 14.24
CA GLY A 207 -3.39 3.26 15.21
C GLY A 207 -3.15 3.86 16.60
N ALA A 208 -4.22 4.26 17.28
CA ALA A 208 -4.13 5.06 18.51
C ALA A 208 -3.42 4.33 19.67
N GLY A 209 -3.49 3.00 19.69
CA GLY A 209 -2.80 2.17 20.67
C GLY A 209 -1.30 1.97 20.41
N LEU A 210 -0.83 2.26 19.19
CA LEU A 210 0.54 2.01 18.73
C LEU A 210 1.33 3.30 18.55
N ASN A 211 0.72 4.27 17.86
CA ASN A 211 1.28 5.59 17.63
C ASN A 211 0.27 6.64 18.12
N PRO A 212 0.29 7.02 19.41
CA PRO A 212 -0.75 7.88 20.00
C PRO A 212 -0.72 9.34 19.51
N HIS A 213 0.37 9.74 18.85
CA HIS A 213 0.57 11.11 18.34
C HIS A 213 1.20 11.05 16.94
N PRO A 214 0.49 10.48 15.94
CA PRO A 214 1.06 10.35 14.62
C PRO A 214 1.25 11.72 13.99
N VAL A 215 2.31 11.85 13.21
CA VAL A 215 2.63 13.08 12.49
C VAL A 215 2.87 12.80 11.02
N ALA A 216 2.67 13.80 10.17
CA ALA A 216 3.31 13.83 8.87
C ALA A 216 4.58 14.67 9.00
N ARG A 217 5.71 14.16 8.49
CA ARG A 217 6.91 14.99 8.37
C ARG A 217 6.81 15.84 7.13
N VAL A 218 7.29 17.07 7.24
CA VAL A 218 7.20 18.06 6.19
C VAL A 218 8.60 18.44 5.76
N PHE A 219 8.92 18.16 4.51
CA PHE A 219 10.15 18.56 3.87
C PHE A 219 9.86 19.64 2.83
N ASP A 220 10.84 20.49 2.54
CA ASP A 220 10.83 21.21 1.27
C ASP A 220 11.20 20.25 0.12
N LEU A 221 11.08 20.73 -1.11
CA LEU A 221 11.38 19.89 -2.28
C LEU A 221 12.87 19.55 -2.40
N ASP A 222 13.77 20.21 -1.66
CA ASP A 222 15.19 19.87 -1.60
C ASP A 222 15.53 18.89 -0.45
N LEU A 223 14.50 18.28 0.16
CA LEU A 223 14.57 17.32 1.24
C LEU A 223 15.13 17.88 2.57
N TYR A 224 15.07 19.20 2.77
CA TYR A 224 15.30 19.77 4.09
C TYR A 224 14.05 19.62 4.95
N LEU A 225 14.20 19.03 6.14
CA LEU A 225 13.12 18.92 7.12
C LEU A 225 12.68 20.31 7.58
N VAL A 226 11.45 20.69 7.25
CA VAL A 226 10.81 21.94 7.67
C VAL A 226 10.18 21.78 9.05
N GLY A 227 9.64 20.60 9.34
CA GLY A 227 9.02 20.29 10.63
C GLY A 227 8.07 19.11 10.54
N THR A 228 7.11 19.07 11.46
CA THR A 228 6.03 18.06 11.48
C THR A 228 4.68 18.75 11.65
N ILE A 229 3.64 18.10 11.14
CA ILE A 229 2.24 18.46 11.38
C ILE A 229 1.49 17.25 11.92
N SER A 230 0.42 17.48 12.68
CA SER A 230 -0.37 16.37 13.22
C SER A 230 -1.02 15.56 12.10
N PHE A 231 -0.98 14.24 12.24
CA PHE A 231 -1.77 13.31 11.44
C PHE A 231 -2.86 12.72 12.36
N PRO A 232 -4.09 12.45 11.86
CA PRO A 232 -5.10 11.83 12.68
C PRO A 232 -4.73 10.37 12.98
N ASN A 233 -5.12 9.87 14.15
CA ASN A 233 -5.07 8.44 14.37
C ASN A 233 -6.06 7.74 13.44
N VAL A 234 -5.53 6.82 12.65
CA VAL A 234 -6.30 5.91 11.80
C VAL A 234 -5.80 4.52 12.15
N GLU A 235 -6.71 3.65 12.58
CA GLU A 235 -6.36 2.26 12.84
C GLU A 235 -5.85 1.60 11.56
N TYR A 236 -5.00 0.58 11.72
CA TYR A 236 -4.39 -0.17 10.62
C TYR A 236 -3.27 0.58 9.87
N ARG A 237 -2.76 -0.03 8.78
CA ARG A 237 -1.64 0.51 8.00
C ARG A 237 -2.12 1.61 7.06
N VAL A 238 -1.24 2.58 6.81
CA VAL A 238 -1.33 3.56 5.72
C VAL A 238 -0.20 3.27 4.75
N THR A 239 -0.53 2.77 3.57
CA THR A 239 0.43 2.11 2.67
C THR A 239 0.64 2.82 1.33
N ASP A 240 -0.17 3.84 1.00
CA ASP A 240 0.11 4.80 -0.08
C ASP A 240 -0.81 6.02 0.07
N ALA A 241 -0.48 7.13 -0.62
CA ALA A 241 -1.27 8.35 -0.67
C ALA A 241 -1.36 8.93 -2.08
N ALA A 242 -2.54 9.42 -2.46
CA ALA A 242 -2.75 10.10 -3.74
C ALA A 242 -3.40 11.48 -3.55
N PRO A 243 -2.98 12.51 -4.29
CA PRO A 243 -3.68 13.78 -4.34
C PRO A 243 -5.17 13.60 -4.70
N GLY A 244 -6.02 14.38 -4.03
CA GLY A 244 -7.44 14.45 -4.30
C GLY A 244 -7.77 15.36 -5.49
N ALA A 245 -9.07 15.53 -5.75
CA ALA A 245 -9.53 16.46 -6.78
C ALA A 245 -9.23 17.92 -6.41
N ASP A 246 -9.37 18.25 -5.13
CA ASP A 246 -8.96 19.54 -4.57
C ASP A 246 -7.53 19.46 -4.03
N ALA A 247 -6.74 20.51 -4.22
CA ALA A 247 -5.32 20.54 -3.81
C ALA A 247 -5.09 20.38 -2.29
N ALA A 248 -6.11 20.59 -1.48
CA ALA A 248 -6.06 20.39 -0.03
C ALA A 248 -6.51 18.98 0.38
N ASP A 249 -7.19 18.25 -0.50
CA ASP A 249 -7.72 16.93 -0.20
C ASP A 249 -6.82 15.87 -0.80
N PHE A 250 -6.73 14.72 -0.13
CA PHE A 250 -5.96 13.57 -0.59
C PHE A 250 -6.56 12.29 -0.03
N TRP A 251 -6.21 11.18 -0.67
CA TRP A 251 -6.67 9.86 -0.26
C TRP A 251 -5.48 9.05 0.24
N VAL A 252 -5.75 8.20 1.21
CA VAL A 252 -4.79 7.19 1.66
C VAL A 252 -5.38 5.80 1.55
N VAL A 253 -4.54 4.82 1.25
CA VAL A 253 -4.89 3.42 1.47
C VAL A 253 -4.92 3.17 2.97
N ASN A 254 -5.94 2.46 3.44
CA ASN A 254 -5.99 2.00 4.82
C ASN A 254 -6.31 0.50 4.86
N TYR A 255 -5.33 -0.28 5.31
CA TYR A 255 -5.27 -1.72 5.09
C TYR A 255 -4.95 -2.49 6.36
N PHE A 256 -5.64 -3.62 6.56
CA PHE A 256 -5.35 -4.56 7.64
C PHE A 256 -5.40 -6.02 7.18
N PHE A 257 -4.33 -6.75 7.44
CA PHE A 257 -4.30 -8.20 7.38
C PHE A 257 -4.44 -8.81 8.79
N PRO A 258 -5.38 -9.73 9.05
CA PRO A 258 -5.54 -10.34 10.38
C PRO A 258 -4.31 -11.10 10.90
N GLY A 259 -3.38 -11.48 10.01
CA GLY A 259 -2.10 -12.08 10.39
C GLY A 259 -1.13 -11.10 11.06
N ASP A 260 -1.34 -9.78 10.90
CA ASP A 260 -0.56 -8.72 11.54
C ASP A 260 -0.97 -8.55 13.00
N VAL A 261 -0.73 -9.59 13.79
CA VAL A 261 -1.15 -9.69 15.20
C VAL A 261 -0.55 -8.61 16.10
N ASP A 262 0.51 -7.96 15.63
CA ASP A 262 1.21 -6.86 16.28
C ASP A 262 0.60 -5.49 15.94
N LEU A 263 -0.23 -5.41 14.90
CA LEU A 263 -0.98 -4.22 14.45
C LEU A 263 -2.45 -4.25 14.86
N LYS A 264 -2.80 -5.02 15.90
CA LYS A 264 -4.18 -5.14 16.38
C LYS A 264 -4.77 -3.75 16.68
N PRO A 265 -5.92 -3.43 16.08
CA PRO A 265 -6.51 -2.11 16.23
C PRO A 265 -7.09 -1.90 17.62
N ALA A 266 -7.18 -0.64 18.03
CA ALA A 266 -8.11 -0.21 19.06
C ALA A 266 -9.55 -0.13 18.50
N LEU A 267 -10.35 0.82 18.99
CA LEU A 267 -11.67 1.10 18.43
C LEU A 267 -11.52 1.85 17.10
N ASP A 268 -11.99 1.25 16.00
CA ASP A 268 -12.07 1.92 14.71
C ASP A 268 -13.24 2.93 14.68
N LEU A 269 -12.90 4.21 14.81
CA LEU A 269 -13.87 5.32 14.78
C LEU A 269 -14.52 5.53 13.42
N LEU A 270 -13.88 5.12 12.32
CA LEU A 270 -14.47 5.22 10.99
C LEU A 270 -15.60 4.20 10.82
N PHE A 271 -15.41 2.96 11.28
CA PHE A 271 -16.50 1.98 11.32
C PHE A 271 -17.59 2.36 12.32
N GLN A 272 -17.23 2.97 13.46
CA GLN A 272 -18.24 3.47 14.39
C GLN A 272 -19.12 4.56 13.77
N LYS A 273 -18.52 5.49 13.00
CA LYS A 273 -19.22 6.62 12.39
C LYS A 273 -20.02 6.22 11.14
N TYR A 274 -19.42 5.46 10.24
CA TYR A 274 -19.97 5.19 8.90
C TYR A 274 -20.51 3.78 8.72
N GLY A 275 -20.24 2.87 9.68
CA GLY A 275 -20.70 1.49 9.63
C GLY A 275 -19.78 0.56 8.84
N LEU A 276 -20.14 -0.73 8.86
CA LEU A 276 -19.43 -1.79 8.14
C LEU A 276 -20.13 -2.09 6.81
N GLY A 277 -19.35 -2.46 5.81
CA GLY A 277 -19.85 -3.02 4.56
C GLY A 277 -20.28 -4.49 4.70
N PRO A 278 -21.02 -5.06 3.74
CA PRO A 278 -21.47 -6.44 3.82
C PRO A 278 -20.35 -7.47 3.96
N THR A 279 -19.22 -7.33 3.28
CA THR A 279 -18.12 -8.29 3.39
C THR A 279 -17.23 -8.03 4.61
N HIS A 280 -17.04 -6.76 4.97
CA HIS A 280 -16.33 -6.34 6.20
C HIS A 280 -17.07 -6.73 7.48
N SER A 281 -18.41 -6.80 7.46
CA SER A 281 -19.15 -7.27 8.63
C SER A 281 -18.91 -8.73 8.95
N ARG A 282 -18.34 -9.51 8.02
CA ARG A 282 -18.05 -10.94 8.19
C ARG A 282 -16.56 -11.27 8.23
N ASN A 283 -15.66 -10.31 8.01
CA ASN A 283 -14.22 -10.54 7.97
C ASN A 283 -13.48 -9.52 8.85
N GLU A 284 -12.32 -9.94 9.36
CA GLU A 284 -11.44 -9.04 10.12
C GLU A 284 -10.58 -8.15 9.21
N THR A 285 -10.29 -8.60 7.98
CA THR A 285 -9.58 -7.81 6.96
C THR A 285 -10.26 -6.46 6.75
N VAL A 286 -9.45 -5.43 6.56
CA VAL A 286 -9.90 -4.09 6.17
C VAL A 286 -9.20 -3.70 4.90
N GLU A 287 -9.97 -3.34 3.89
CA GLU A 287 -9.49 -2.73 2.66
C GLU A 287 -10.37 -1.52 2.36
N ARG A 288 -9.83 -0.32 2.55
CA ARG A 288 -10.57 0.91 2.30
C ARG A 288 -9.67 2.07 1.89
N LEU A 289 -10.27 3.07 1.27
CA LEU A 289 -9.64 4.37 1.03
C LEU A 289 -10.25 5.40 1.95
N VAL A 290 -9.41 6.23 2.55
CA VAL A 290 -9.84 7.27 3.49
C VAL A 290 -9.44 8.63 2.93
N GLU A 291 -10.42 9.51 2.80
CA GLU A 291 -10.18 10.89 2.39
C GLU A 291 -9.71 11.73 3.58
N MET A 292 -8.71 12.55 3.31
CA MET A 292 -8.01 13.38 4.26
C MET A 292 -7.98 14.81 3.73
N ARG A 293 -7.88 15.77 4.63
CA ARG A 293 -7.68 17.18 4.32
C ARG A 293 -6.41 17.69 4.96
N TYR A 294 -5.53 18.24 4.13
CA TYR A 294 -4.34 18.95 4.52
C TYR A 294 -4.68 20.40 4.89
N SER A 295 -4.01 20.87 5.96
CA SER A 295 -3.85 22.30 6.23
C SER A 295 -2.47 22.55 6.83
N PRO A 296 -1.95 23.79 6.80
CA PRO A 296 -0.72 24.12 7.49
C PRO A 296 -0.74 23.86 9.00
N GLY A 297 -1.93 23.77 9.61
CA GLY A 297 -2.12 23.49 11.03
C GLY A 297 -2.19 22.00 11.38
N GLY A 298 -2.27 21.11 10.39
CA GLY A 298 -2.49 19.68 10.61
C GLY A 298 -3.34 19.03 9.53
N ILE A 299 -3.26 17.71 9.46
CA ILE A 299 -4.13 16.87 8.64
C ILE A 299 -5.32 16.40 9.47
N THR A 300 -6.48 16.34 8.84
CA THR A 300 -7.72 15.84 9.45
C THR A 300 -8.40 14.86 8.52
N LEU A 301 -9.19 13.92 9.08
CA LEU A 301 -10.15 13.14 8.30
C LEU A 301 -11.14 14.08 7.60
N ALA A 302 -11.44 13.82 6.33
CA ALA A 302 -12.54 14.49 5.67
C ALA A 302 -13.89 14.06 6.28
N ASP A 303 -14.93 14.86 6.08
CA ASP A 303 -16.30 14.51 6.53
C ASP A 303 -17.04 13.67 5.47
N THR A 304 -16.34 12.69 4.89
CA THR A 304 -16.83 11.80 3.85
C THR A 304 -16.66 10.34 4.29
N PRO A 305 -17.58 9.43 3.91
CA PRO A 305 -17.42 8.02 4.22
C PRO A 305 -16.17 7.44 3.53
N PRO A 306 -15.42 6.54 4.19
CA PRO A 306 -14.38 5.76 3.53
C PRO A 306 -14.95 4.95 2.36
N VAL A 307 -14.14 4.79 1.30
CA VAL A 307 -14.47 3.88 0.20
C VAL A 307 -14.11 2.47 0.63
N LEU A 308 -15.10 1.71 1.13
CA LEU A 308 -14.90 0.31 1.50
C LEU A 308 -14.77 -0.54 0.23
N LEU A 309 -13.70 -1.33 0.12
CA LEU A 309 -13.49 -2.24 -1.01
C LEU A 309 -14.16 -3.57 -0.72
N LYS A 310 -14.97 -4.08 -1.65
CA LYS A 310 -15.57 -5.40 -1.50
C LYS A 310 -14.47 -6.45 -1.35
N LEU A 311 -14.45 -7.13 -0.21
CA LEU A 311 -13.40 -8.08 0.14
C LEU A 311 -13.54 -9.38 -0.65
N LEU A 312 -12.40 -10.04 -0.87
CA LEU A 312 -12.38 -11.42 -1.34
C LEU A 312 -12.71 -12.36 -0.17
N PRO A 313 -13.33 -13.54 -0.40
CA PRO A 313 -13.84 -14.37 0.69
C PRO A 313 -12.78 -15.05 1.57
N VAL A 314 -11.51 -15.11 1.14
CA VAL A 314 -10.46 -15.93 1.78
C VAL A 314 -9.11 -15.22 1.86
N VAL A 315 -8.79 -14.37 0.88
CA VAL A 315 -7.48 -13.71 0.77
C VAL A 315 -7.63 -12.21 0.93
N SER A 316 -6.60 -11.60 1.50
CA SER A 316 -6.45 -10.16 1.64
C SER A 316 -5.57 -9.64 0.51
N ARG A 317 -5.89 -8.48 -0.05
CA ARG A 317 -5.07 -7.82 -1.07
C ARG A 317 -4.17 -6.80 -0.39
N ASN A 318 -2.85 -7.01 -0.43
CA ASN A 318 -1.89 -6.09 0.17
C ASN A 318 -1.73 -4.86 -0.73
N TRP A 319 -2.63 -3.89 -0.59
CA TRP A 319 -2.64 -2.66 -1.38
C TRP A 319 -1.52 -1.72 -0.92
N GLU A 320 -0.55 -1.46 -1.80
CA GLU A 320 0.61 -0.57 -1.54
C GLU A 320 0.74 0.50 -2.64
N GLY A 321 -0.20 0.54 -3.59
CA GLY A 321 -0.23 1.53 -4.67
C GLY A 321 -1.59 2.18 -4.80
N LEU A 322 -1.66 3.51 -4.90
CA LEU A 322 -2.87 4.31 -5.03
C LEU A 322 -2.70 5.50 -5.98
N ALA A 323 -3.64 5.66 -6.90
CA ALA A 323 -3.77 6.88 -7.69
C ALA A 323 -5.24 7.23 -7.94
N LEU A 324 -5.59 8.51 -7.84
CA LEU A 324 -6.90 9.01 -8.24
C LEU A 324 -6.96 9.13 -9.77
N LEU A 325 -7.96 8.51 -10.42
CA LEU A 325 -8.21 8.61 -11.86
C LEU A 325 -9.30 9.65 -12.12
N ASP A 326 -8.95 10.92 -11.93
CA ASP A 326 -9.86 12.06 -12.07
C ASP A 326 -11.21 11.80 -11.33
N GLU A 327 -12.36 12.12 -11.93
CA GLU A 327 -13.68 11.83 -11.36
C GLU A 327 -14.12 10.37 -11.55
N ARG A 328 -13.33 9.54 -12.24
CA ARG A 328 -13.72 8.18 -12.63
C ARG A 328 -13.64 7.22 -11.44
N GLY A 329 -12.65 7.39 -10.58
CA GLY A 329 -12.43 6.53 -9.42
C GLY A 329 -10.95 6.41 -9.06
N PHE A 330 -10.55 5.25 -8.57
CA PHE A 330 -9.22 4.99 -8.05
C PHE A 330 -8.56 3.85 -8.81
N LEU A 331 -7.25 3.95 -8.96
CA LEU A 331 -6.35 2.89 -9.39
C LEU A 331 -5.58 2.41 -8.16
N LEU A 332 -5.51 1.10 -8.01
CA LEU A 332 -4.89 0.43 -6.89
C LEU A 332 -3.95 -0.64 -7.41
N MET A 333 -2.84 -0.86 -6.72
CA MET A 333 -1.96 -1.98 -7.03
C MET A 333 -1.54 -2.69 -5.77
N THR A 334 -1.57 -4.02 -5.81
CA THR A 334 -1.01 -4.80 -4.72
C THR A 334 0.51 -4.90 -4.88
N ASP A 335 1.16 -5.09 -3.75
CA ASP A 335 2.48 -5.70 -3.67
C ASP A 335 2.35 -7.21 -4.03
N LYS A 336 2.97 -8.13 -3.29
CA LYS A 336 3.10 -9.54 -3.62
C LYS A 336 1.80 -10.33 -3.47
N PHE A 337 1.03 -10.02 -2.43
CA PHE A 337 -0.09 -10.86 -1.99
C PHE A 337 -1.46 -10.30 -2.41
N PRO A 338 -2.37 -11.15 -2.91
CA PRO A 338 -2.23 -12.59 -3.16
C PRO A 338 -1.47 -12.93 -4.46
N GLU A 339 -1.37 -11.95 -5.35
CA GLU A 339 -0.64 -11.88 -6.61
C GLU A 339 -0.60 -10.40 -7.00
N THR A 340 0.09 -10.03 -8.08
CA THR A 340 0.04 -8.66 -8.60
C THR A 340 -1.33 -8.36 -9.20
N ILE A 341 -2.12 -7.51 -8.54
CA ILE A 341 -3.44 -7.05 -8.98
C ILE A 341 -3.35 -5.55 -9.27
N PHE A 342 -3.57 -5.17 -10.52
CA PHE A 342 -3.91 -3.79 -10.87
C PHE A 342 -5.43 -3.64 -10.87
N GLY A 343 -5.97 -2.91 -9.89
CA GLY A 343 -7.39 -2.78 -9.63
C GLY A 343 -7.91 -1.39 -9.95
N PHE A 344 -9.10 -1.33 -10.52
CA PHE A 344 -9.87 -0.10 -10.66
C PHE A 344 -11.09 -0.13 -9.74
N VAL A 345 -11.32 0.96 -9.01
CA VAL A 345 -12.46 1.13 -8.10
C VAL A 345 -13.25 2.35 -8.55
N PRO A 346 -14.53 2.22 -8.95
CA PRO A 346 -15.35 3.36 -9.35
C PRO A 346 -15.53 4.36 -8.21
N MET A 347 -15.61 5.65 -8.55
CA MET A 347 -16.04 6.67 -7.59
C MET A 347 -17.44 6.32 -7.05
N PRO A 348 -17.71 6.43 -5.73
CA PRO A 348 -18.97 6.00 -5.10
C PRO A 348 -20.26 6.68 -5.53
#